data_AF-A0A432F4W2-F1
#
_entry.id   AF-A0A432F4W2-F1
#
_cell.length_a   1.000
_cell.length_b   1.000
_cell.length_c   1.000
_cell.angle_alpha   90.00
_cell.angle_beta   90.00
_cell.angle_gamma   90.00
#
_symmetry.space_group_name_H-M   'P 1'
#
loop_
_entity.id
_entity.type
_entity.pdbx_description
1 polymer ?
#
loop_
_entity_poly.entity_id
_entity_poly.type
_entity_poly.pdbx_seq_one_letter_code
_entity_poly.pdbx_strand_id
1 'polypeptide(L)'
;MSVYQLSNVQTKYPHAANPPVLDKVVFTIDHIHAGSHHVCSTYEVVKYLVDHGISVTVFIQCTNPSNNYAFDRNNAQLIYDLDRQRVTLGVHPKPAGTSQQEQTRQLNIINGIIKDVTGRKSTILSYHGQRAGPEPGIRFAGIKYARGIINYWAVGTDNPLNTPVIPLNSVARAFEEVHTRSEAGLSSTIFVHSQELTNGSTKKRVFDSFVKEVMQRRLQAVPYLQAMQQDFHRGNSGGSPHHGGSSSSGSSGSSSGSASNAATGVLRLSALTKVGQRPIRANFSIKHLGGGGIYRANNVKTEQFKLPVGKYKVTAKVGRASVSENITLTAAHGIHHIFRIPV
;
A
#
# COMPACT_ATOMS: atom_id res chain seq x y z
N MET A 1 -13.21 16.25 13.62
CA MET A 1 -13.00 14.80 13.36
C MET A 1 -13.57 14.48 11.98
N SER A 2 -13.06 13.45 11.28
CA SER A 2 -13.67 12.99 10.02
C SER A 2 -15.02 12.31 10.29
N VAL A 3 -16.09 12.75 9.63
CA VAL A 3 -17.40 12.11 9.74
C VAL A 3 -17.47 10.93 8.77
N TYR A 4 -17.46 9.71 9.29
CA TYR A 4 -17.59 8.48 8.50
C TYR A 4 -19.06 8.08 8.41
N GLN A 5 -19.73 8.44 7.32
CA GLN A 5 -21.12 8.05 7.09
C GLN A 5 -21.19 6.61 6.57
N LEU A 6 -21.99 5.78 7.25
CA LEU A 6 -22.57 4.59 6.62
C LEU A 6 -23.59 5.07 5.58
N SER A 7 -23.12 5.28 4.34
CA SER A 7 -24.00 5.06 3.19
C SER A 7 -24.48 3.62 3.26
N ASN A 8 -25.80 3.42 3.18
CA ASN A 8 -26.41 2.09 3.18
C ASN A 8 -25.71 1.25 2.11
N VAL A 9 -25.24 0.04 2.46
CA VAL A 9 -24.27 -0.75 1.66
C VAL A 9 -24.94 -1.49 0.49
N GLN A 10 -25.74 -0.73 -0.25
CA GLN A 10 -26.49 -1.07 -1.45
C GLN A 10 -26.24 -0.05 -2.57
N THR A 11 -25.59 1.10 -2.29
CA THR A 11 -25.11 2.04 -3.31
C THR A 11 -24.10 1.33 -4.21
N LYS A 12 -24.60 0.89 -5.36
CA LYS A 12 -23.87 0.28 -6.46
C LYS A 12 -23.31 1.36 -7.39
N TYR A 13 -22.21 1.08 -8.10
CA TYR A 13 -21.86 1.89 -9.25
C TYR A 13 -22.93 1.71 -10.34
N PRO A 14 -23.53 2.79 -10.87
CA PRO A 14 -24.70 2.70 -11.76
C PRO A 14 -24.33 2.27 -13.18
N HIS A 15 -23.13 2.59 -13.64
CA HIS A 15 -22.64 2.16 -14.94
C HIS A 15 -22.26 0.66 -14.89
N ALA A 16 -22.75 -0.09 -15.88
CA ALA A 16 -22.34 -1.45 -16.10
C ALA A 16 -20.92 -1.51 -16.70
N ALA A 17 -20.27 -2.68 -16.61
CA ALA A 17 -19.09 -2.91 -17.41
C ALA A 17 -19.48 -2.98 -18.90
N ASN A 18 -18.76 -2.23 -19.74
CA ASN A 18 -19.00 -1.98 -21.18
C ASN A 18 -20.17 -1.01 -21.48
N PRO A 19 -20.10 -0.20 -22.57
CA PRO A 19 -18.95 0.42 -23.26
C PRO A 19 -19.05 1.98 -23.21
N PRO A 20 -18.13 2.79 -23.80
CA PRO A 20 -16.94 2.43 -24.58
C PRO A 20 -15.61 2.45 -23.80
N VAL A 21 -15.57 3.14 -22.66
CA VAL A 21 -14.41 3.22 -21.77
C VAL A 21 -14.90 2.99 -20.34
N LEU A 22 -14.16 2.24 -19.53
CA LEU A 22 -14.47 2.07 -18.11
C LEU A 22 -13.87 3.22 -17.29
N ASP A 23 -14.64 3.71 -16.33
CA ASP A 23 -14.22 4.78 -15.43
C ASP A 23 -13.01 4.38 -14.59
N LYS A 24 -12.01 5.26 -14.50
CA LYS A 24 -10.66 4.90 -14.05
C LYS A 24 -10.45 5.25 -12.59
N VAL A 25 -9.95 4.28 -11.82
CA VAL A 25 -9.69 4.41 -10.40
C VAL A 25 -8.25 4.04 -10.05
N VAL A 26 -7.63 4.80 -9.15
CA VAL A 26 -6.27 4.56 -8.66
C VAL A 26 -6.29 4.37 -7.14
N PHE A 27 -5.69 3.29 -6.64
CA PHE A 27 -5.55 3.07 -5.20
C PHE A 27 -4.24 3.63 -4.68
N THR A 28 -4.32 4.47 -3.65
CA THR A 28 -3.17 5.04 -2.95
C THR A 28 -3.27 4.87 -1.44
N ILE A 29 -2.12 4.63 -0.80
CA ILE A 29 -1.98 4.53 0.65
C ILE A 29 -0.86 5.48 1.07
N ASP A 30 -1.12 6.35 2.05
CA ASP A 30 -0.05 7.05 2.76
C ASP A 30 0.37 6.26 3.99
N HIS A 31 1.68 6.31 4.28
CA HIS A 31 2.37 5.69 5.41
C HIS A 31 2.47 4.16 5.33
N ILE A 32 3.43 3.62 6.09
CA ILE A 32 3.57 2.19 6.33
C ILE A 32 3.28 1.93 7.81
N HIS A 33 2.16 1.28 8.10
CA HIS A 33 1.75 0.88 9.44
C HIS A 33 1.91 -0.64 9.62
N ALA A 34 2.43 -1.07 10.77
CA ALA A 34 2.61 -2.49 11.10
C ALA A 34 1.29 -3.21 11.45
N GLY A 35 0.19 -2.48 11.66
CA GLY A 35 -1.11 -3.04 12.01
C GLY A 35 -1.19 -3.61 13.43
N SER A 36 -2.28 -4.33 13.72
CA SER A 36 -2.50 -5.14 14.91
C SER A 36 -3.68 -6.11 14.70
N HIS A 37 -3.97 -6.96 15.68
CA HIS A 37 -5.18 -7.80 15.74
C HIS A 37 -6.54 -7.10 15.54
N HIS A 38 -6.58 -5.75 15.52
CA HIS A 38 -7.78 -4.96 15.30
C HIS A 38 -7.67 -3.97 14.13
N VAL A 39 -6.50 -3.77 13.54
CA VAL A 39 -6.23 -2.69 12.57
C VAL A 39 -5.32 -3.22 11.46
N CYS A 40 -5.76 -3.15 10.20
CA CYS A 40 -4.99 -3.69 9.09
C CYS A 40 -3.61 -3.00 8.93
N SER A 41 -2.55 -3.80 8.81
CA SER A 41 -1.25 -3.33 8.37
C SER A 41 -1.28 -2.87 6.91
N THR A 42 -0.35 -2.00 6.51
CA THR A 42 -0.22 -1.61 5.10
C THR A 42 0.06 -2.84 4.21
N TYR A 43 0.79 -3.83 4.73
CA TYR A 43 1.07 -5.09 4.03
C TYR A 43 -0.21 -5.90 3.74
N GLU A 44 -1.11 -6.07 4.71
CA GLU A 44 -2.38 -6.78 4.51
C GLU A 44 -3.29 -6.07 3.50
N VAL A 45 -3.36 -4.73 3.55
CA VAL A 45 -4.18 -3.93 2.61
C VAL A 45 -3.61 -3.99 1.19
N VAL A 46 -2.29 -3.85 1.03
CA VAL A 46 -1.63 -4.01 -0.28
C VAL A 46 -1.83 -5.43 -0.80
N LYS A 47 -1.62 -6.46 0.04
CA LYS A 47 -1.79 -7.85 -0.37
C LYS A 47 -3.22 -8.13 -0.84
N TYR A 48 -4.22 -7.70 -0.07
CA TYR A 48 -5.61 -7.83 -0.45
C TYR A 48 -5.93 -7.18 -1.81
N LEU A 49 -5.33 -6.03 -2.13
CA LEU A 49 -5.51 -5.40 -3.44
C LEU A 49 -4.82 -6.19 -4.58
N VAL A 50 -3.54 -6.55 -4.42
CA VAL A 50 -2.81 -7.23 -5.51
C VAL A 50 -3.23 -8.68 -5.72
N ASP A 51 -3.70 -9.39 -4.68
CA ASP A 51 -4.32 -10.71 -4.78
C ASP A 51 -5.56 -10.69 -5.71
N HIS A 52 -6.25 -9.55 -5.77
CA HIS A 52 -7.39 -9.31 -6.67
C HIS A 52 -6.98 -8.56 -7.95
N GLY A 53 -5.69 -8.47 -8.25
CA GLY A 53 -5.13 -7.86 -9.46
C GLY A 53 -5.10 -6.33 -9.48
N ILE A 54 -5.53 -5.66 -8.40
CA ILE A 54 -5.61 -4.20 -8.29
C ILE A 54 -4.20 -3.63 -8.05
N SER A 55 -3.84 -2.61 -8.84
CA SER A 55 -2.58 -1.88 -8.68
C SER A 55 -2.71 -0.82 -7.57
N VAL A 56 -1.65 -0.65 -6.78
CA VAL A 56 -1.65 0.23 -5.61
C VAL A 56 -0.31 0.96 -5.44
N THR A 57 -0.37 2.23 -5.03
CA THR A 57 0.82 3.03 -4.71
C THR A 57 0.90 3.33 -3.22
N VAL A 58 2.03 3.01 -2.60
CA VAL A 58 2.30 3.28 -1.18
C VAL A 58 3.31 4.42 -1.07
N PHE A 59 2.90 5.52 -0.44
CA PHE A 59 3.72 6.70 -0.22
C PHE A 59 4.41 6.60 1.14
N ILE A 60 5.73 6.45 1.11
CA ILE A 60 6.56 6.16 2.27
C ILE A 60 6.90 7.45 3.02
N GLN A 61 6.63 7.46 4.32
CA GLN A 61 7.13 8.47 5.23
C GLN A 61 8.17 7.87 6.18
N CYS A 62 9.36 8.44 6.23
CA CYS A 62 10.33 8.14 7.28
C CYS A 62 9.96 8.91 8.54
N THR A 63 9.19 8.28 9.42
CA THR A 63 8.72 8.84 10.70
C THR A 63 9.63 8.53 11.88
N ASN A 64 10.58 7.60 11.73
CA ASN A 64 11.42 7.14 12.83
C ASN A 64 12.35 8.26 13.37
N PRO A 65 12.15 8.76 14.62
CA PRO A 65 12.95 9.85 15.17
C PRO A 65 14.39 9.47 15.49
N SER A 66 14.72 8.17 15.53
CA SER A 66 16.10 7.68 15.67
C SER A 66 16.88 7.64 14.36
N ASN A 67 16.27 8.06 13.24
CA ASN A 67 16.83 7.99 11.88
C ASN A 67 17.26 6.57 11.43
N ASN A 68 16.83 5.52 12.14
CA ASN A 68 17.11 4.14 11.77
C ASN A 68 16.10 3.63 10.72
N TYR A 69 16.35 4.00 9.47
CA TYR A 69 15.47 3.70 8.33
C TYR A 69 15.54 2.24 7.85
N ALA A 70 16.30 1.36 8.50
CA ALA A 70 16.33 -0.06 8.15
C ALA A 70 14.96 -0.74 8.35
N PHE A 71 14.17 -0.29 9.33
CA PHE A 71 12.79 -0.76 9.51
C PHE A 71 11.89 -0.32 8.35
N ASP A 72 11.99 0.95 7.94
CA ASP A 72 11.21 1.52 6.84
C ASP A 72 11.56 0.84 5.51
N ARG A 73 12.86 0.65 5.23
CA ARG A 73 13.36 -0.11 4.07
C ARG A 73 12.85 -1.54 4.06
N ASN A 74 12.95 -2.27 5.17
CA ASN A 74 12.53 -3.66 5.21
C ASN A 74 11.02 -3.79 5.00
N ASN A 75 10.20 -2.92 5.60
CA ASN A 75 8.75 -2.95 5.37
C ASN A 75 8.39 -2.56 3.92
N ALA A 76 9.09 -1.58 3.34
CA ALA A 76 8.91 -1.19 1.94
C ALA A 76 9.28 -2.31 0.97
N GLN A 77 10.35 -3.07 1.25
CA GLN A 77 10.74 -4.26 0.51
C GLN A 77 9.63 -5.33 0.54
N LEU A 78 9.12 -5.64 1.73
CA LEU A 78 8.04 -6.64 1.90
C LEU A 78 6.76 -6.24 1.18
N ILE A 79 6.44 -4.95 1.13
CA ILE A 79 5.28 -4.41 0.42
C ILE A 79 5.50 -4.47 -1.11
N TYR A 80 6.68 -4.11 -1.60
CA TYR A 80 7.01 -4.14 -3.03
C TYR A 80 7.14 -5.57 -3.59
N ASP A 81 7.62 -6.52 -2.80
CA ASP A 81 7.78 -7.92 -3.19
C ASP A 81 6.48 -8.74 -3.22
N LEU A 82 5.34 -8.15 -2.84
CA LEU A 82 4.01 -8.76 -3.04
C LEU A 82 3.67 -8.88 -4.52
N ASP A 83 3.85 -7.81 -5.28
CA ASP A 83 3.82 -7.80 -6.75
C ASP A 83 4.57 -6.57 -7.27
N ARG A 84 5.77 -6.77 -7.82
CA ARG A 84 6.63 -5.70 -8.35
C ARG A 84 6.09 -5.02 -9.61
N GLN A 85 5.03 -5.54 -10.24
CA GLN A 85 4.32 -4.91 -11.35
C GLN A 85 3.14 -4.05 -10.87
N ARG A 86 2.49 -4.43 -9.76
CA ARG A 86 1.27 -3.76 -9.24
C ARG A 86 1.52 -2.82 -8.07
N VAL A 87 2.61 -3.01 -7.32
CA VAL A 87 3.00 -2.15 -6.19
C VAL A 87 4.02 -1.10 -6.64
N THR A 88 3.68 0.18 -6.47
CA THR A 88 4.60 1.31 -6.71
C THR A 88 4.89 2.03 -5.40
N LEU A 89 6.13 2.52 -5.22
CA LEU A 89 6.54 3.27 -4.03
C LEU A 89 6.71 4.78 -4.34
N GLY A 90 6.04 5.61 -3.55
CA GLY A 90 6.06 7.07 -3.65
C GLY A 90 6.66 7.76 -2.42
N VAL A 91 6.91 9.06 -2.51
CA VAL A 91 7.42 9.88 -1.40
C VAL A 91 6.28 10.49 -0.60
N HIS A 92 6.29 10.36 0.73
CA HIS A 92 5.47 11.16 1.63
C HIS A 92 6.40 12.02 2.52
N PRO A 93 6.46 13.35 2.30
CA PRO A 93 7.51 14.21 2.84
C PRO A 93 7.18 14.66 4.30
N LYS A 94 7.78 15.76 4.76
CA LYS A 94 7.37 16.40 6.02
C LYS A 94 6.06 17.20 5.80
N PRO A 95 5.33 17.53 6.88
CA PRO A 95 4.15 18.40 6.81
C PRO A 95 4.47 19.78 6.22
N ALA A 96 3.42 20.48 5.81
CA ALA A 96 3.49 21.90 5.43
C ALA A 96 4.09 22.78 6.54
N GLY A 97 4.72 23.90 6.15
CA GLY A 97 5.51 24.76 7.02
C GLY A 97 6.95 24.29 7.25
N THR A 98 7.36 23.15 6.68
CA THR A 98 8.74 22.67 6.76
C THR A 98 9.62 23.36 5.72
N SER A 99 10.81 23.83 6.12
CA SER A 99 11.74 24.52 5.21
C SER A 99 12.20 23.66 4.02
N GLN A 100 12.54 24.32 2.91
CA GLN A 100 13.06 23.67 1.69
C GLN A 100 14.26 22.74 2.00
N GLN A 101 15.12 23.10 2.95
CA GLN A 101 16.29 22.30 3.32
C GLN A 101 15.88 20.95 3.95
N GLU A 102 14.96 20.96 4.92
CA GLU A 102 14.50 19.73 5.57
C GLU A 102 13.55 18.93 4.67
N GLN A 103 12.74 19.58 3.82
CA GLN A 103 11.98 18.89 2.77
C GLN A 103 12.92 18.19 1.76
N THR A 104 14.02 18.83 1.36
CA THR A 104 15.05 18.22 0.48
C THR A 104 15.76 17.06 1.17
N ARG A 105 16.08 17.20 2.46
CA ARG A 105 16.71 16.15 3.28
C ARG A 105 15.80 14.92 3.41
N GLN A 106 14.53 15.12 3.77
CA GLN A 106 13.54 14.05 3.86
C GLN A 106 13.30 13.38 2.49
N LEU A 107 13.18 14.16 1.41
CA LEU A 107 13.06 13.65 0.03
C LEU A 107 14.22 12.74 -0.35
N ASN A 108 15.46 13.14 -0.04
CA ASN A 108 16.65 12.35 -0.36
C ASN A 108 16.73 11.05 0.47
N ILE A 109 16.34 11.09 1.74
CA ILE A 109 16.26 9.90 2.61
C ILE A 109 15.26 8.88 2.03
N ILE A 110 14.03 9.30 1.75
CA ILE A 110 12.98 8.42 1.23
C ILE A 110 13.36 7.90 -0.16
N ASN A 111 13.93 8.73 -1.04
CA ASN A 111 14.41 8.29 -2.35
C ASN A 111 15.62 7.34 -2.26
N GLY A 112 16.44 7.40 -1.20
CA GLY A 112 17.44 6.39 -0.90
C GLY A 112 16.80 5.03 -0.68
N ILE A 113 15.83 4.96 0.24
CA ILE A 113 15.09 3.73 0.55
C ILE A 113 14.37 3.16 -0.68
N ILE A 114 13.67 4.01 -1.45
CA ILE A 114 12.97 3.55 -2.66
C ILE A 114 13.96 3.08 -3.74
N LYS A 115 15.15 3.70 -3.85
CA LYS A 115 16.21 3.20 -4.73
C LYS A 115 16.75 1.85 -4.26
N ASP A 116 16.99 1.68 -2.97
CA ASP A 116 17.47 0.41 -2.41
C ASP A 116 16.49 -0.74 -2.67
N VAL A 117 15.18 -0.48 -2.60
CA VAL A 117 14.11 -1.48 -2.78
C VAL A 117 13.75 -1.74 -4.25
N THR A 118 13.77 -0.70 -5.11
CA THR A 118 13.23 -0.77 -6.49
C THR A 118 14.27 -0.58 -7.59
N GLY A 119 15.52 -0.29 -7.23
CA GLY A 119 16.61 0.08 -8.14
C GLY A 119 16.60 1.55 -8.60
N ARG A 120 15.51 2.29 -8.37
CA ARG A 120 15.26 3.64 -8.92
C ARG A 120 14.74 4.61 -7.86
N LYS A 121 15.05 5.91 -8.01
CA LYS A 121 14.38 6.97 -7.25
C LYS A 121 12.89 7.03 -7.68
N SER A 122 12.02 7.43 -6.77
CA SER A 122 10.63 7.70 -7.11
C SER A 122 10.50 9.02 -7.85
N THR A 123 9.51 9.10 -8.73
CA THR A 123 9.09 10.33 -9.43
C THR A 123 7.72 10.80 -8.98
N ILE A 124 7.16 10.22 -7.91
CA ILE A 124 5.80 10.50 -7.43
C ILE A 124 5.76 10.82 -5.94
N LEU A 125 4.89 11.76 -5.56
CA LEU A 125 4.76 12.29 -4.20
C LEU A 125 3.29 12.37 -3.76
N SER A 126 3.07 12.34 -2.45
CA SER A 126 1.79 12.65 -1.80
C SER A 126 2.07 13.68 -0.70
N TYR A 127 1.41 14.84 -0.73
CA TYR A 127 1.67 15.91 0.24
C TYR A 127 1.14 15.54 1.64
N HIS A 128 1.92 15.85 2.68
CA HIS A 128 1.58 15.44 4.04
C HIS A 128 0.68 16.45 4.76
N GLY A 129 -0.59 16.09 4.97
CA GLY A 129 -1.50 16.77 5.90
C GLY A 129 -2.90 16.98 5.36
N GLN A 130 -3.82 17.42 6.22
CA GLN A 130 -5.11 17.93 5.77
C GLN A 130 -4.89 19.21 4.96
N ARG A 131 -5.53 19.33 3.78
CA ARG A 131 -5.32 20.47 2.87
C ARG A 131 -3.82 20.70 2.55
N ALA A 132 -3.07 19.63 2.33
CA ALA A 132 -1.69 19.71 1.86
C ALA A 132 -1.61 19.67 0.33
N GLY A 133 -0.66 20.42 -0.24
CA GLY A 133 -0.41 20.59 -1.68
C GLY A 133 0.89 21.39 -1.87
N PRO A 134 1.19 21.93 -3.07
CA PRO A 134 2.33 22.80 -3.29
C PRO A 134 2.38 24.00 -2.34
N GLU A 135 3.55 24.26 -1.77
CA GLU A 135 3.81 25.41 -0.90
C GLU A 135 4.71 26.42 -1.63
N PRO A 136 4.47 27.74 -1.52
CA PRO A 136 5.36 28.75 -2.09
C PRO A 136 6.81 28.57 -1.64
N GLY A 137 7.73 28.54 -2.59
CA GLY A 137 9.17 28.33 -2.34
C GLY A 137 9.61 26.87 -2.14
N ILE A 138 8.68 25.91 -1.95
CA ILE A 138 9.02 24.49 -1.77
C ILE A 138 9.04 23.76 -3.11
N ARG A 139 10.10 22.98 -3.35
CA ARG A 139 10.34 22.21 -4.59
C ARG A 139 10.90 20.82 -4.29
N PHE A 140 10.29 19.78 -4.85
CA PHE A 140 10.75 18.40 -4.70
C PHE A 140 11.44 17.92 -5.99
N ALA A 141 12.77 18.03 -6.05
CA ALA A 141 13.54 17.73 -7.26
C ALA A 141 13.37 16.27 -7.72
N GLY A 142 13.08 16.07 -9.02
CA GLY A 142 12.86 14.76 -9.64
C GLY A 142 11.44 14.19 -9.50
N ILE A 143 10.57 14.82 -8.72
CA ILE A 143 9.14 14.50 -8.70
C ILE A 143 8.49 15.05 -9.99
N LYS A 144 7.76 14.19 -10.69
CA LYS A 144 6.97 14.51 -11.89
C LYS A 144 5.49 14.67 -11.56
N TYR A 145 4.96 13.86 -10.63
CA TYR A 145 3.56 13.90 -10.24
C TYR A 145 3.39 13.93 -8.72
N ALA A 146 2.54 14.79 -8.19
CA ALA A 146 2.30 14.89 -6.76
C ALA A 146 0.81 15.10 -6.45
N ARG A 147 0.25 14.28 -5.54
CA ARG A 147 -1.16 14.39 -5.12
C ARG A 147 -1.33 15.22 -3.85
N GLY A 148 -2.32 16.10 -3.86
CA GLY A 148 -2.67 16.98 -2.75
C GLY A 148 -4.09 16.73 -2.23
N ILE A 149 -4.31 17.00 -0.94
CA ILE A 149 -5.62 16.94 -0.27
C ILE A 149 -6.24 18.37 -0.21
N ILE A 150 -5.78 19.28 -1.08
CA ILE A 150 -6.40 20.59 -1.29
C ILE A 150 -7.49 20.54 -2.36
N ASN A 151 -8.63 21.14 -2.01
CA ASN A 151 -9.74 21.53 -2.88
C ASN A 151 -10.59 20.39 -3.46
N TYR A 152 -11.78 20.77 -3.92
CA TYR A 152 -12.52 20.00 -4.91
C TYR A 152 -11.82 20.19 -6.26
N TRP A 153 -11.75 19.13 -7.06
CA TRP A 153 -11.27 19.26 -8.43
C TRP A 153 -12.33 19.93 -9.32
N ALA A 154 -11.86 20.66 -10.33
CA ALA A 154 -12.68 21.18 -11.41
C ALA A 154 -11.93 21.07 -12.75
N VAL A 155 -12.69 20.93 -13.85
CA VAL A 155 -12.14 20.82 -15.21
C VAL A 155 -11.17 21.98 -15.50
N GLY A 156 -9.97 21.64 -15.96
CA GLY A 156 -8.94 22.63 -16.31
C GLY A 156 -8.10 23.14 -15.13
N THR A 157 -8.31 22.63 -13.91
CA THR A 157 -7.45 22.94 -12.74
C THR A 157 -6.27 21.97 -12.58
N ASP A 158 -6.10 21.05 -13.53
CA ASP A 158 -5.17 19.93 -13.45
C ASP A 158 -3.70 20.38 -13.50
N ASN A 159 -3.04 20.32 -12.35
CA ASN A 159 -1.61 20.52 -12.17
C ASN A 159 -0.95 19.16 -11.86
N PRO A 160 0.07 18.70 -12.61
CA PRO A 160 0.71 17.41 -12.34
C PRO A 160 1.35 17.35 -10.95
N LEU A 161 1.75 18.48 -10.37
CA LEU A 161 2.26 18.60 -9.01
C LEU A 161 1.17 18.97 -7.97
N ASN A 162 -0.11 18.95 -8.33
CA ASN A 162 -1.22 19.05 -7.38
C ASN A 162 -2.44 18.28 -7.88
N THR A 163 -2.29 16.97 -8.05
CA THR A 163 -3.37 16.10 -8.50
C THR A 163 -4.35 15.86 -7.35
N PRO A 164 -5.67 15.90 -7.58
CA PRO A 164 -6.65 15.74 -6.53
C PRO A 164 -6.67 14.30 -6.01
N VAL A 165 -6.96 14.13 -4.72
CA VAL A 165 -7.16 12.80 -4.12
C VAL A 165 -8.28 12.82 -3.09
N ILE A 166 -9.21 11.86 -3.20
CA ILE A 166 -10.32 11.75 -2.25
C ILE A 166 -10.03 10.70 -1.15
N PRO A 167 -10.21 11.07 0.13
CA PRO A 167 -10.17 10.09 1.22
C PRO A 167 -11.44 9.22 1.16
N LEU A 168 -11.27 7.90 1.14
CA LEU A 168 -12.36 6.92 0.98
C LEU A 168 -13.24 6.83 2.25
N ASN A 169 -14.07 7.84 2.47
CA ASN A 169 -14.92 8.01 3.66
C ASN A 169 -16.39 7.65 3.42
N SER A 170 -16.82 7.56 2.16
CA SER A 170 -18.14 7.12 1.72
C SER A 170 -18.03 6.48 0.33
N VAL A 171 -18.80 5.43 0.06
CA VAL A 171 -18.85 4.76 -1.25
C VAL A 171 -19.48 5.68 -2.29
N ALA A 172 -20.60 6.34 -1.94
CA ALA A 172 -21.32 7.25 -2.85
C ALA A 172 -20.43 8.41 -3.33
N ARG A 173 -19.73 9.11 -2.42
CA ARG A 173 -18.80 10.19 -2.77
C ARG A 173 -17.61 9.70 -3.60
N ALA A 174 -17.17 8.47 -3.39
CA ALA A 174 -16.10 7.90 -4.20
C ALA A 174 -16.55 7.60 -5.64
N PHE A 175 -17.80 7.16 -5.83
CA PHE A 175 -18.40 7.00 -7.14
C PHE A 175 -18.72 8.31 -7.85
N GLU A 176 -19.18 9.33 -7.11
CA GLU A 176 -19.37 10.70 -7.59
C GLU A 176 -18.07 11.26 -8.19
N GLU A 177 -16.96 11.28 -7.43
CA GLU A 177 -15.65 11.73 -7.92
C GLU A 177 -15.12 10.88 -9.09
N VAL A 178 -15.32 9.56 -9.06
CA VAL A 178 -14.89 8.66 -10.14
C VAL A 178 -15.64 8.96 -11.44
N HIS A 179 -16.95 9.20 -11.37
CA HIS A 179 -17.77 9.59 -12.50
C HIS A 179 -17.35 10.96 -13.04
N THR A 180 -17.38 12.00 -12.21
CA THR A 180 -17.08 13.40 -12.61
C THR A 180 -15.67 13.57 -13.17
N ARG A 181 -14.66 12.84 -12.68
CA ARG A 181 -13.32 12.85 -13.30
C ARG A 181 -13.24 12.03 -14.60
N SER A 182 -13.99 10.94 -14.72
CA SER A 182 -13.99 10.11 -15.93
C SER A 182 -14.79 10.73 -17.08
N GLU A 183 -15.81 11.56 -16.80
CA GLU A 183 -16.47 12.41 -17.81
C GLU A 183 -15.49 13.38 -18.49
N ALA A 184 -14.53 13.94 -17.74
CA ALA A 184 -13.41 14.72 -18.30
C ALA A 184 -12.27 13.84 -18.85
N GLY A 185 -12.44 12.52 -18.88
CA GLY A 185 -11.46 11.57 -19.41
C GLY A 185 -10.21 11.37 -18.54
N LEU A 186 -10.29 11.68 -17.24
CA LEU A 186 -9.19 11.58 -16.27
C LEU A 186 -9.38 10.41 -15.30
N SER A 187 -8.31 10.00 -14.62
CA SER A 187 -8.37 9.00 -13.55
C SER A 187 -8.70 9.63 -12.18
N SER A 188 -9.52 8.96 -11.38
CA SER A 188 -9.81 9.37 -10.00
C SER A 188 -8.88 8.66 -9.02
N THR A 189 -8.22 9.45 -8.16
CA THR A 189 -7.28 8.91 -7.16
C THR A 189 -7.97 8.77 -5.80
N ILE A 190 -7.97 7.54 -5.28
CA ILE A 190 -8.57 7.14 -4.01
C ILE A 190 -7.49 6.96 -2.96
N PHE A 191 -7.75 7.43 -1.74
CA PHE A 191 -6.80 7.39 -0.64
C PHE A 191 -7.36 6.78 0.65
N VAL A 192 -6.55 5.94 1.31
CA VAL A 192 -6.73 5.46 2.68
C VAL A 192 -5.41 5.49 3.45
N HIS A 193 -5.45 5.74 4.77
CA HIS A 193 -4.40 5.21 5.66
C HIS A 193 -4.83 3.81 6.12
N SER A 194 -3.93 2.82 6.18
CA SER A 194 -4.32 1.49 6.67
C SER A 194 -4.72 1.51 8.16
N GLN A 195 -4.18 2.45 8.94
CA GLN A 195 -4.53 2.62 10.36
C GLN A 195 -6.00 3.00 10.61
N GLU A 196 -6.73 3.49 9.59
CA GLU A 196 -8.17 3.77 9.67
C GLU A 196 -9.03 2.51 9.43
N LEU A 197 -8.43 1.43 8.92
CA LEU A 197 -9.10 0.19 8.55
C LEU A 197 -9.17 -0.78 9.73
N THR A 198 -9.85 -0.33 10.79
CA THR A 198 -10.13 -1.13 11.99
C THR A 198 -11.21 -2.18 11.70
N ASN A 199 -11.05 -3.40 12.23
CA ASN A 199 -12.01 -4.49 12.09
C ASN A 199 -13.42 -4.07 12.58
N GLY A 200 -14.45 -4.39 11.80
CA GLY A 200 -15.85 -3.99 12.05
C GLY A 200 -16.18 -2.50 11.82
N SER A 201 -15.19 -1.64 11.59
CA SER A 201 -15.42 -0.19 11.44
C SER A 201 -16.23 0.18 10.19
N THR A 202 -16.83 1.37 10.21
CA THR A 202 -17.46 1.97 9.02
C THR A 202 -16.46 2.18 7.91
N LYS A 203 -15.24 2.68 8.19
CA LYS A 203 -14.19 2.89 7.18
C LYS A 203 -13.81 1.56 6.49
N LYS A 204 -13.61 0.47 7.25
CA LYS A 204 -13.33 -0.86 6.70
C LYS A 204 -14.46 -1.35 5.79
N ARG A 205 -15.72 -1.21 6.21
CA ARG A 205 -16.88 -1.57 5.39
C ARG A 205 -17.00 -0.73 4.11
N VAL A 206 -16.72 0.56 4.16
CA VAL A 206 -16.67 1.44 2.97
C VAL A 206 -15.56 0.99 2.01
N PHE A 207 -14.35 0.71 2.51
CA PHE A 207 -13.23 0.19 1.71
C PHE A 207 -13.57 -1.15 1.04
N ASP A 208 -14.05 -2.13 1.80
CA ASP A 208 -14.39 -3.47 1.29
C ASP A 208 -15.49 -3.41 0.21
N SER A 209 -16.49 -2.53 0.41
CA SER A 209 -17.60 -2.37 -0.54
C SER A 209 -17.15 -1.72 -1.84
N PHE A 210 -16.31 -0.70 -1.77
CA PHE A 210 -15.76 -0.03 -2.94
C PHE A 210 -14.83 -0.97 -3.73
N VAL A 211 -13.93 -1.69 -3.05
CA VAL A 211 -13.04 -2.68 -3.69
C VAL A 211 -13.84 -3.81 -4.34
N LYS A 212 -14.92 -4.29 -3.72
CA LYS A 212 -15.82 -5.29 -4.31
C LYS A 212 -16.45 -4.83 -5.63
N GLU A 213 -16.85 -3.57 -5.74
CA GLU A 213 -17.45 -3.03 -6.97
C GLU A 213 -16.40 -2.84 -8.08
N VAL A 214 -15.15 -2.50 -7.72
CA VAL A 214 -13.98 -2.53 -8.63
C VAL A 214 -13.67 -3.97 -9.10
N MET A 215 -13.67 -4.95 -8.19
CA MET A 215 -13.47 -6.37 -8.51
C MET A 215 -14.55 -6.93 -9.45
N GLN A 216 -15.78 -6.42 -9.36
CA GLN A 216 -16.87 -6.69 -10.31
C GLN A 216 -16.70 -5.98 -11.66
N ARG A 217 -15.53 -5.37 -11.92
CA ARG A 217 -15.11 -4.74 -13.18
C ARG A 217 -15.97 -3.58 -13.67
N ARG A 218 -16.78 -2.97 -12.80
CA ARG A 218 -17.53 -1.75 -13.15
C ARG A 218 -16.62 -0.51 -13.20
N LEU A 219 -15.43 -0.59 -12.58
CA LEU A 219 -14.38 0.42 -12.60
C LEU A 219 -13.05 -0.22 -13.03
N GLN A 220 -12.21 0.52 -13.75
CA GLN A 220 -10.88 0.08 -14.15
C GLN A 220 -9.82 0.54 -13.14
N ALA A 221 -9.30 -0.37 -12.33
CA ALA A 221 -8.13 -0.10 -11.48
C ALA A 221 -6.85 0.05 -12.32
N VAL A 222 -6.16 1.19 -12.21
CA VAL A 222 -4.93 1.49 -12.96
C VAL A 222 -3.77 1.94 -12.05
N PRO A 223 -2.50 1.65 -12.38
CA PRO A 223 -1.34 2.13 -11.60
C PRO A 223 -1.22 3.65 -11.62
N TYR A 224 -0.95 4.28 -10.45
CA TYR A 224 -0.88 5.74 -10.33
C TYR A 224 0.04 6.41 -11.36
N LEU A 225 1.26 5.90 -11.57
CA LEU A 225 2.19 6.51 -12.53
C LEU A 225 1.66 6.44 -13.97
N GLN A 226 1.02 5.33 -14.37
CA GLN A 226 0.39 5.19 -15.70
C GLN A 226 -0.82 6.11 -15.83
N ALA A 227 -1.61 6.24 -14.76
CA ALA A 227 -2.80 7.08 -14.71
C ALA A 227 -2.43 8.57 -14.86
N MET A 228 -1.50 9.06 -14.05
CA MET A 228 -0.99 10.43 -14.16
C MET A 228 -0.25 10.68 -15.47
N GLN A 229 0.40 9.67 -16.07
CA GLN A 229 0.91 9.80 -17.43
C GLN A 229 -0.23 10.01 -18.43
N GLN A 230 -1.28 9.19 -18.43
CA GLN A 230 -2.41 9.34 -19.36
C GLN A 230 -3.15 10.67 -19.18
N ASP A 231 -3.45 11.04 -17.94
CA ASP A 231 -4.16 12.27 -17.59
C ASP A 231 -3.38 13.52 -18.06
N PHE A 232 -2.08 13.59 -17.81
CA PHE A 232 -1.26 14.78 -18.10
C PHE A 232 -0.61 14.82 -19.48
N HIS A 233 -0.51 13.71 -20.23
CA HIS A 233 -0.10 13.77 -21.65
C HIS A 233 -1.23 14.25 -22.57
N ARG A 234 -2.51 14.07 -22.17
CA ARG A 234 -3.69 14.57 -22.92
C ARG A 234 -3.76 16.09 -23.05
N GLY A 235 -3.14 16.83 -22.12
CA GLY A 235 -3.05 18.30 -22.18
C GLY A 235 -2.32 18.86 -23.42
N ASN A 236 -1.55 18.03 -24.13
CA ASN A 236 -0.86 18.40 -25.36
C ASN A 236 -1.61 18.00 -26.65
N SER A 237 -2.83 17.45 -26.54
CA SER A 237 -3.58 16.90 -27.68
C SER A 237 -5.07 17.26 -27.62
N GLY A 238 -5.39 18.50 -27.95
CA GLY A 238 -6.75 18.87 -28.36
C GLY A 238 -7.05 18.25 -29.73
N GLY A 239 -7.69 17.07 -29.75
CA GLY A 239 -7.99 16.34 -30.98
C GLY A 239 -8.95 15.17 -30.75
N SER A 240 -9.97 15.07 -31.60
CA SER A 240 -10.99 14.02 -31.59
C SER A 240 -10.43 12.62 -31.88
N PRO A 241 -11.08 11.54 -31.42
CA PRO A 241 -10.58 10.17 -31.61
C PRO A 241 -10.71 9.69 -33.06
N HIS A 242 -9.68 9.00 -33.55
CA HIS A 242 -9.74 8.21 -34.78
C HIS A 242 -9.39 6.73 -34.53
N HIS A 243 -10.10 5.85 -35.22
CA HIS A 243 -9.86 4.40 -35.21
C HIS A 243 -8.56 4.02 -35.94
N GLY A 244 -7.91 2.97 -35.43
CA GLY A 244 -6.90 2.17 -36.13
C GLY A 244 -6.74 0.83 -35.39
N GLY A 245 -6.64 -0.29 -36.10
CA GLY A 245 -6.64 -1.64 -35.51
C GLY A 245 -5.88 -2.66 -36.37
N SER A 246 -5.80 -3.92 -35.90
CA SER A 246 -4.94 -5.02 -36.42
C SER A 246 -3.43 -4.79 -36.21
N SER A 247 -2.50 -5.78 -36.15
CA SER A 247 -2.48 -7.25 -35.87
C SER A 247 -0.99 -7.67 -35.70
N SER A 248 -0.51 -8.86 -35.27
CA SER A 248 -1.04 -10.16 -34.79
C SER A 248 0.12 -10.94 -34.10
N SER A 249 -0.13 -12.17 -33.60
CA SER A 249 0.83 -13.31 -33.50
C SER A 249 2.29 -13.01 -33.08
N GLY A 250 2.74 -13.33 -31.86
CA GLY A 250 3.00 -14.70 -31.36
C GLY A 250 4.28 -14.69 -30.50
N SER A 251 4.86 -15.79 -29.99
CA SER A 251 4.46 -17.22 -29.96
C SER A 251 5.01 -17.87 -28.67
N SER A 252 5.10 -19.21 -28.57
CA SER A 252 5.43 -19.96 -27.34
C SER A 252 6.78 -20.70 -27.34
N GLY A 253 7.25 -21.09 -26.15
CA GLY A 253 8.38 -22.01 -25.94
C GLY A 253 8.46 -22.48 -24.48
N SER A 254 8.66 -23.78 -24.23
CA SER A 254 8.56 -24.37 -22.87
C SER A 254 9.42 -25.61 -22.64
N SER A 255 10.17 -25.63 -21.54
CA SER A 255 10.76 -26.82 -20.89
C SER A 255 11.14 -26.44 -19.44
N SER A 256 10.38 -26.85 -18.41
CA SER A 256 10.31 -28.18 -17.78
C SER A 256 11.48 -28.49 -16.85
N GLY A 257 11.25 -28.35 -15.54
CA GLY A 257 12.18 -28.75 -14.47
C GLY A 257 11.42 -28.85 -13.15
N SER A 258 11.01 -30.06 -12.78
CA SER A 258 10.03 -30.26 -11.70
C SER A 258 10.68 -30.33 -10.32
N ALA A 259 10.34 -29.38 -9.45
CA ALA A 259 10.46 -29.50 -8.00
C ALA A 259 9.10 -29.14 -7.40
N SER A 260 8.65 -29.89 -6.39
CA SER A 260 7.37 -29.65 -5.73
C SER A 260 7.44 -28.35 -4.92
N ASN A 261 6.92 -27.27 -5.51
CA ASN A 261 6.75 -25.97 -4.85
C ASN A 261 5.69 -26.07 -3.74
N ALA A 262 6.08 -26.66 -2.60
CA ALA A 262 5.34 -26.60 -1.36
C ALA A 262 5.12 -25.11 -1.01
N ALA A 263 3.85 -24.68 -1.07
CA ALA A 263 3.52 -23.26 -0.93
C ALA A 263 4.11 -22.69 0.37
N THR A 264 4.66 -21.48 0.30
CA THR A 264 5.31 -20.84 1.46
C THR A 264 4.51 -19.65 1.96
N GLY A 265 4.33 -19.54 3.27
CA GLY A 265 3.91 -18.31 3.92
C GLY A 265 5.09 -17.51 4.48
N VAL A 266 4.78 -16.35 5.04
CA VAL A 266 5.74 -15.45 5.71
C VAL A 266 5.35 -15.28 7.17
N LEU A 267 6.28 -15.59 8.09
CA LEU A 267 6.09 -15.39 9.53
C LEU A 267 7.13 -14.40 10.05
N ARG A 268 6.67 -13.22 10.46
CA ARG A 268 7.45 -12.22 11.17
C ARG A 268 7.19 -12.31 12.68
N LEU A 269 8.25 -12.28 13.46
CA LEU A 269 8.20 -12.29 14.93
C LEU A 269 8.80 -11.01 15.50
N SER A 270 8.31 -10.56 16.64
CA SER A 270 8.93 -9.54 17.50
C SER A 270 8.50 -9.72 18.96
N ALA A 271 9.20 -9.08 19.89
CA ALA A 271 8.88 -9.13 21.32
C ALA A 271 8.73 -7.73 21.94
N LEU A 272 7.75 -7.57 22.82
CA LEU A 272 7.53 -6.40 23.66
C LEU A 272 7.55 -6.81 25.14
N THR A 273 7.91 -5.88 26.04
CA THR A 273 7.63 -6.04 27.47
C THR A 273 6.11 -6.10 27.72
N LYS A 274 5.65 -7.01 28.60
CA LYS A 274 4.23 -7.13 28.95
C LYS A 274 3.70 -5.83 29.56
N VAL A 275 4.47 -5.23 30.48
CA VAL A 275 4.20 -3.90 31.04
C VAL A 275 4.86 -2.84 30.16
N GLY A 276 4.14 -1.77 29.81
CA GLY A 276 4.69 -0.65 29.03
C GLY A 276 4.96 -0.91 27.53
N GLN A 277 4.76 -2.13 27.03
CA GLN A 277 4.80 -2.48 25.59
C GLN A 277 6.08 -2.05 24.85
N ARG A 278 7.25 -2.01 25.52
CA ARG A 278 8.51 -1.54 24.95
C ARG A 278 9.16 -2.63 24.07
N PRO A 279 9.64 -2.33 22.85
CA PRO A 279 10.32 -3.31 22.01
C PRO A 279 11.64 -3.81 22.59
N ILE A 280 11.77 -5.14 22.71
CA ILE A 280 12.92 -5.83 23.29
C ILE A 280 13.56 -6.82 22.30
N ARG A 281 14.79 -7.24 22.59
CA ARG A 281 15.45 -8.34 21.87
C ARG A 281 15.04 -9.68 22.49
N ALA A 282 14.83 -10.69 21.66
CA ALA A 282 14.47 -12.04 22.09
C ALA A 282 15.18 -13.11 21.25
N ASN A 283 15.18 -14.34 21.76
CA ASN A 283 15.48 -15.54 20.99
C ASN A 283 14.16 -16.16 20.52
N PHE A 284 14.00 -16.33 19.22
CA PHE A 284 12.85 -17.00 18.61
C PHE A 284 13.20 -18.43 18.20
N SER A 285 12.26 -19.35 18.42
CA SER A 285 12.34 -20.74 17.96
C SER A 285 11.00 -21.16 17.39
N ILE A 286 11.00 -21.71 16.17
CA ILE A 286 9.83 -22.14 15.43
C ILE A 286 9.99 -23.63 15.13
N LYS A 287 9.07 -24.48 15.60
CA LYS A 287 9.03 -25.92 15.32
C LYS A 287 7.76 -26.25 14.54
N HIS A 288 7.89 -26.93 13.41
CA HIS A 288 6.73 -27.44 12.68
C HIS A 288 6.02 -28.55 13.47
N LEU A 289 4.69 -28.50 13.54
CA LEU A 289 3.88 -29.45 14.31
C LEU A 289 3.64 -30.77 13.55
N GLY A 290 3.71 -30.76 12.23
CA GLY A 290 3.69 -31.98 11.40
C GLY A 290 5.02 -32.73 11.32
N GLY A 291 5.99 -32.41 12.18
CA GLY A 291 7.36 -32.94 12.11
C GLY A 291 8.27 -32.14 11.16
N GLY A 292 9.58 -32.39 11.26
CA GLY A 292 10.62 -31.62 10.56
C GLY A 292 10.80 -30.19 11.09
N GLY A 293 11.71 -29.44 10.45
CA GLY A 293 11.85 -27.98 10.53
C GLY A 293 11.91 -27.35 11.93
N ILE A 294 13.13 -27.05 12.42
CA ILE A 294 13.33 -26.11 13.55
C ILE A 294 14.11 -24.89 13.06
N TYR A 295 13.46 -23.74 13.03
CA TYR A 295 14.03 -22.44 12.64
C TYR A 295 14.27 -21.59 13.88
N ARG A 296 15.36 -20.82 13.91
CA ARG A 296 15.75 -20.02 15.08
C ARG A 296 16.37 -18.69 14.68
N ALA A 297 16.23 -17.69 15.54
CA ALA A 297 17.04 -16.48 15.52
C ALA A 297 17.29 -15.99 16.95
N ASN A 298 18.47 -15.44 17.23
CA ASN A 298 18.93 -15.16 18.58
C ASN A 298 19.24 -13.67 18.78
N ASN A 299 18.82 -13.11 19.92
CA ASN A 299 19.09 -11.75 20.35
C ASN A 299 18.61 -10.65 19.35
N VAL A 300 17.49 -10.90 18.68
CA VAL A 300 16.91 -10.06 17.61
C VAL A 300 15.69 -9.28 18.11
N LYS A 301 15.48 -8.04 17.64
CA LYS A 301 14.28 -7.24 17.95
C LYS A 301 13.04 -7.73 17.16
N THR A 302 13.28 -8.12 15.92
CA THR A 302 12.30 -8.74 15.02
C THR A 302 13.06 -9.63 14.05
N GLU A 303 12.42 -10.69 13.58
CA GLU A 303 12.96 -11.60 12.57
C GLU A 303 11.84 -12.00 11.60
N GLN A 304 12.18 -12.36 10.36
CA GLN A 304 11.23 -12.90 9.40
C GLN A 304 11.69 -14.22 8.79
N PHE A 305 10.79 -15.20 8.82
CA PHE A 305 11.00 -16.53 8.26
C PHE A 305 10.05 -16.74 7.08
N LYS A 306 10.60 -17.10 5.91
CA LYS A 306 9.82 -17.69 4.80
C LYS A 306 9.77 -19.20 5.04
N LEU A 307 8.58 -19.75 5.24
CA LEU A 307 8.36 -21.12 5.71
C LEU A 307 7.30 -21.81 4.86
N PRO A 308 7.31 -23.15 4.73
CA PRO A 308 6.18 -23.90 4.19
C PRO A 308 4.87 -23.55 4.90
N VAL A 309 3.73 -23.61 4.21
CA VAL A 309 2.41 -23.58 4.85
C VAL A 309 2.26 -24.76 5.80
N GLY A 310 1.63 -24.54 6.95
CA GLY A 310 1.57 -25.55 8.01
C GLY A 310 1.26 -24.96 9.38
N LYS A 311 1.28 -25.81 10.41
CA LYS A 311 1.06 -25.39 11.80
C LYS A 311 2.38 -25.43 12.56
N TYR A 312 2.68 -24.38 13.30
CA TYR A 312 3.96 -24.19 13.97
C TYR A 312 3.76 -23.86 15.44
N LYS A 313 4.54 -24.50 16.33
CA LYS A 313 4.74 -23.98 17.68
C LYS A 313 5.87 -22.98 17.63
N VAL A 314 5.58 -21.76 18.07
CA VAL A 314 6.52 -20.64 18.07
C VAL A 314 6.78 -20.22 19.50
N THR A 315 8.05 -20.04 19.84
CA THR A 315 8.51 -19.67 21.18
C THR A 315 9.36 -18.41 21.10
N ALA A 316 9.15 -17.48 22.04
CA ALA A 316 10.03 -16.34 22.27
C ALA A 316 10.56 -16.37 23.70
N LYS A 317 11.89 -16.27 23.86
CA LYS A 317 12.60 -16.32 25.14
C LYS A 317 13.44 -15.06 25.37
N VAL A 318 13.38 -14.51 26.58
CA VAL A 318 14.20 -13.38 27.04
C VAL A 318 14.72 -13.70 28.44
N GLY A 319 16.03 -13.91 28.58
CA GLY A 319 16.63 -14.36 29.85
C GLY A 319 16.01 -15.69 30.33
N ARG A 320 15.34 -15.66 31.49
CA ARG A 320 14.59 -16.81 32.03
C ARG A 320 13.13 -16.88 31.55
N ALA A 321 12.54 -15.77 31.12
CA ALA A 321 11.14 -15.72 30.68
C ALA A 321 10.97 -16.32 29.27
N SER A 322 9.85 -17.02 29.06
CA SER A 322 9.52 -17.66 27.78
C SER A 322 8.01 -17.67 27.57
N VAL A 323 7.57 -17.36 26.35
CA VAL A 323 6.16 -17.43 25.91
C VAL A 323 6.10 -18.32 24.66
N SER A 324 5.01 -19.05 24.45
CA SER A 324 4.84 -19.88 23.24
C SER A 324 3.39 -19.96 22.79
N GLU A 325 3.19 -19.91 21.47
CA GLU A 325 1.88 -19.96 20.82
C GLU A 325 1.92 -20.87 19.59
N ASN A 326 0.74 -21.33 19.15
CA ASN A 326 0.58 -22.15 17.95
C ASN A 326 0.04 -21.28 16.80
N ILE A 327 0.81 -21.15 15.72
CA ILE A 327 0.47 -20.33 14.56
C ILE A 327 0.17 -21.23 13.36
N THR A 328 -0.95 -21.02 12.69
CA THR A 328 -1.26 -21.65 11.39
C THR A 328 -0.85 -20.69 10.28
N LEU A 329 0.15 -21.07 9.50
CA LEU A 329 0.71 -20.25 8.42
C LEU A 329 0.13 -20.69 7.07
N THR A 330 -0.31 -19.71 6.26
CA THR A 330 -0.92 -19.92 4.94
C THR A 330 -0.18 -19.10 3.88
N ALA A 331 -0.29 -19.47 2.61
CA ALA A 331 0.32 -18.72 1.51
C ALA A 331 -0.43 -17.40 1.21
N ALA A 332 -1.70 -17.33 1.60
CA ALA A 332 -2.55 -16.15 1.41
C ALA A 332 -2.17 -14.98 2.34
N HIS A 333 -1.52 -15.22 3.49
CA HIS A 333 -1.28 -14.18 4.50
C HIS A 333 0.12 -14.25 5.09
N GLY A 334 0.80 -13.09 5.15
CA GLY A 334 1.98 -12.91 5.99
C GLY A 334 1.55 -12.56 7.41
N ILE A 335 2.04 -13.30 8.41
CA ILE A 335 1.66 -13.13 9.81
C ILE A 335 2.76 -12.38 10.55
N HIS A 336 2.46 -11.22 11.13
CA HIS A 336 3.32 -10.59 12.14
C HIS A 336 2.77 -10.89 13.53
N HIS A 337 3.42 -11.81 14.24
CA HIS A 337 3.09 -12.14 15.63
C HIS A 337 4.01 -11.40 16.61
N ILE A 338 3.43 -10.85 17.68
CA ILE A 338 4.12 -9.99 18.66
C ILE A 338 3.95 -10.58 20.07
N PHE A 339 5.02 -11.21 20.57
CA PHE A 339 5.02 -11.78 21.91
C PHE A 339 5.10 -10.70 22.99
N ARG A 340 4.20 -10.77 24.00
CA ARG A 340 4.23 -9.93 25.21
C ARG A 340 4.94 -10.68 26.35
N ILE A 341 6.23 -10.45 26.50
CA ILE A 341 7.07 -11.19 27.45
C ILE A 341 6.94 -10.60 28.86
N PRO A 342 6.71 -11.42 29.91
CA PRO A 342 6.76 -10.96 31.30
C PRO A 342 8.21 -10.80 31.77
N VAL A 343 8.80 -9.66 31.41
CA VAL A 343 10.09 -9.09 31.87
C VAL A 343 9.93 -7.58 32.06
#